data_AF-A0A7X3CLA5-F1
#
_entry.id   AF-A0A7X3CLA5-F1
#
_cell.length_a   1.000
_cell.length_b   1.000
_cell.length_c   1.000
_cell.angle_alpha   90.00
_cell.angle_beta   90.00
_cell.angle_gamma   90.00
#
_symmetry.space_group_name_H-M   'P 1'
#
loop_
_entity.id
_entity.type
_entity.pdbx_description
1 polymer ?
#
loop_
_entity_poly.entity_id
_entity_poly.type
_entity_poly.pdbx_seq_one_letter_code
_entity_poly.pdbx_strand_id
1 'polypeptide(L)'
;MKNLFVTGYRAHELGIFNNKHKGIPYIQQAIRNKLIPLLEEGLEWVITPGQYGVDLWACEAAVSLKSQYPQLKCSIITAFSNPEEKWSDDKKIYYEHLLRSIDHYAAVSKESYQGKWQFIARDELLLRKTDGILLVYDEEMGEASPKFIKQRALRKHAEEGYEVLTIGAEEIQSLAEEEAEAQFNDVQAYEWLDPGQESST
;
A
#
# COMPACT_ATOMS: atom_id res chain seq x y z
N MET A 1 -12.33 5.40 -13.11
CA MET A 1 -10.87 5.28 -13.39
C MET A 1 -10.55 3.81 -13.68
N LYS A 2 -9.60 3.48 -14.56
CA LYS A 2 -9.20 2.08 -14.87
C LYS A 2 -7.85 1.69 -14.27
N ASN A 3 -6.89 2.60 -14.25
CA ASN A 3 -5.52 2.33 -13.79
C ASN A 3 -5.17 3.28 -12.64
N LEU A 4 -4.94 2.74 -11.45
CA LEU A 4 -4.56 3.50 -10.26
C LEU A 4 -3.10 3.25 -9.90
N PHE A 5 -2.34 4.33 -9.77
CA PHE A 5 -0.99 4.29 -9.22
C PHE A 5 -1.10 4.32 -7.68
N VAL A 6 -0.61 3.30 -6.98
CA VAL A 6 -0.58 3.30 -5.50
C VAL A 6 0.86 3.33 -5.02
N THR A 7 1.17 4.27 -4.11
CA THR A 7 2.49 4.38 -3.48
C THR A 7 2.39 5.14 -2.15
N GLY A 8 3.51 5.21 -1.42
CA GLY A 8 3.57 5.91 -0.15
C GLY A 8 4.91 5.67 0.54
N TYR A 9 4.90 5.77 1.86
CA TYR A 9 6.11 5.62 2.66
C TYR A 9 6.84 4.30 2.43
N ARG A 10 8.17 4.37 2.46
CA ARG A 10 9.04 3.21 2.66
C ARG A 10 8.89 2.73 4.10
N ALA A 11 9.05 1.43 4.32
CA ALA A 11 8.81 0.84 5.64
C ALA A 11 9.60 1.54 6.77
N HIS A 12 10.87 1.89 6.53
CA HIS A 12 11.70 2.58 7.53
C HIS A 12 11.28 4.03 7.82
N GLU A 13 10.59 4.70 6.89
CA GLU A 13 10.03 6.04 7.12
C GLU A 13 8.85 5.99 8.10
N LEU A 14 8.20 4.83 8.24
CA LEU A 14 7.16 4.53 9.23
C LEU A 14 7.71 3.83 10.48
N GLY A 15 9.03 3.68 10.62
CA GLY A 15 9.63 2.90 11.72
C GLY A 15 9.33 1.39 11.66
N ILE A 16 8.89 0.88 10.50
CA ILE A 16 8.56 -0.53 10.30
C ILE A 16 9.77 -1.26 9.71
N PHE A 17 10.35 -2.16 10.51
CA PHE A 17 11.59 -2.88 10.14
C PHE A 17 11.37 -4.35 9.76
N ASN A 18 10.18 -4.90 10.03
CA ASN A 18 9.83 -6.29 9.72
C ASN A 18 8.33 -6.43 9.37
N ASN A 19 7.97 -7.55 8.74
CA ASN A 19 6.61 -7.84 8.27
C ASN A 19 5.62 -8.23 9.38
N LYS A 20 6.07 -8.40 10.63
CA LYS A 20 5.21 -8.73 11.78
C LYS A 20 4.71 -7.48 12.52
N HIS A 21 4.99 -6.30 11.99
CA HIS A 21 4.59 -5.05 12.61
C HIS A 21 3.07 -4.90 12.62
N LYS A 22 2.49 -4.64 13.81
CA LYS A 22 1.04 -4.55 14.02
C LYS A 22 0.34 -3.44 13.21
N GLY A 23 1.10 -2.44 12.74
CA GLY A 23 0.60 -1.38 11.88
C GLY A 23 0.27 -1.80 10.44
N ILE A 24 0.89 -2.88 9.94
CA ILE A 24 0.75 -3.29 8.52
C ILE A 24 -0.70 -3.66 8.17
N PRO A 25 -1.43 -4.47 8.96
CA PRO A 25 -2.83 -4.78 8.69
C PRO A 25 -3.72 -3.54 8.53
N TYR A 26 -3.54 -2.51 9.36
CA TYR A 26 -4.32 -1.27 9.30
C TYR A 26 -4.01 -0.44 8.05
N ILE A 27 -2.73 -0.39 7.64
CA ILE A 27 -2.35 0.26 6.37
C ILE A 27 -3.01 -0.47 5.19
N GLN A 28 -2.94 -1.80 5.17
CA GLN A 28 -3.61 -2.59 4.13
C GLN A 28 -5.13 -2.41 4.16
N GLN A 29 -5.74 -2.30 5.35
CA GLN A 29 -7.17 -2.06 5.49
C GLN A 29 -7.58 -0.70 4.95
N ALA A 30 -6.83 0.36 5.28
CA ALA A 30 -7.08 1.70 4.72
C ALA A 30 -6.97 1.69 3.20
N ILE A 31 -5.96 1.01 2.64
CA ILE A 31 -5.83 0.84 1.18
C ILE A 31 -7.04 0.09 0.61
N ARG A 32 -7.47 -1.03 1.22
CA ARG A 32 -8.66 -1.77 0.77
C ARG A 32 -9.91 -0.88 0.78
N ASN A 33 -10.12 -0.12 1.85
CA ASN A 33 -11.27 0.79 1.99
C ASN A 33 -11.31 1.84 0.87
N LYS A 34 -10.15 2.33 0.39
CA LYS A 34 -10.10 3.22 -0.78
C LYS A 34 -10.29 2.48 -2.10
N LEU A 35 -9.75 1.26 -2.23
CA LEU A 35 -9.83 0.50 -3.47
C LEU A 35 -11.25 -0.02 -3.77
N ILE A 36 -12.01 -0.45 -2.76
CA ILE A 36 -13.36 -1.03 -2.93
C ILE A 36 -14.31 -0.11 -3.72
N PRO A 37 -14.56 1.15 -3.34
CA PRO A 37 -15.44 2.01 -4.12
C PRO A 37 -14.92 2.25 -5.54
N LEU A 38 -13.59 2.38 -5.71
CA LEU A 38 -12.99 2.51 -7.04
C LEU A 38 -13.22 1.25 -7.90
N LEU A 39 -13.19 0.06 -7.30
CA LEU A 39 -13.48 -1.20 -7.96
C LEU A 39 -14.94 -1.31 -8.39
N GLU A 40 -15.87 -0.84 -7.56
CA GLU A 40 -17.30 -0.73 -7.89
C GLU A 40 -17.53 0.24 -9.06
N GLU A 41 -16.67 1.27 -9.18
CA GLU A 41 -16.65 2.24 -10.28
C GLU A 41 -15.80 1.82 -11.49
N GLY A 42 -15.27 0.58 -11.50
CA GLY A 42 -14.61 0.00 -12.67
C GLY A 42 -13.09 0.11 -12.70
N LEU A 43 -12.42 0.25 -11.55
CA LEU A 43 -10.97 0.07 -11.43
C LEU A 43 -10.56 -1.33 -11.89
N GLU A 44 -9.52 -1.42 -12.72
CA GLU A 44 -9.02 -2.69 -13.28
C GLU A 44 -7.59 -2.99 -12.82
N TRP A 45 -6.74 -1.97 -12.65
CA TRP A 45 -5.33 -2.15 -12.32
C TRP A 45 -4.89 -1.30 -11.13
N VAL A 46 -4.28 -1.97 -10.14
CA VAL A 46 -3.42 -1.34 -9.13
C VAL A 46 -1.97 -1.49 -9.58
N ILE A 47 -1.26 -0.38 -9.75
CA ILE A 47 0.12 -0.35 -10.25
C ILE A 47 1.00 0.28 -9.20
N THR A 48 2.08 -0.40 -8.80
CA THR A 48 3.00 0.07 -7.76
C THR A 48 4.47 0.05 -8.23
N PRO A 49 5.36 0.85 -7.63
CA PRO A 49 6.79 0.83 -7.93
C PRO A 49 7.56 -0.37 -7.34
N GLY A 50 6.94 -1.09 -6.40
CA GLY A 50 7.51 -2.30 -5.77
C GLY A 50 8.57 -2.07 -4.70
N GLN A 51 8.61 -0.90 -4.05
CA GLN A 51 9.54 -0.63 -2.94
C GLN A 51 9.05 -1.24 -1.62
N TYR A 52 9.97 -1.80 -0.82
CA TYR A 52 9.62 -2.32 0.52
C TYR A 52 8.97 -1.25 1.42
N GLY A 53 7.71 -1.47 1.79
CA GLY A 53 6.83 -0.50 2.45
C GLY A 53 5.43 -0.53 1.82
N VAL A 54 4.81 0.66 1.73
CA VAL A 54 3.44 0.84 1.22
C VAL A 54 3.25 0.19 -0.15
N ASP A 55 4.21 0.28 -1.07
CA ASP A 55 4.04 -0.29 -2.41
C ASP A 55 3.77 -1.81 -2.36
N LEU A 56 4.43 -2.56 -1.47
CA LEU A 56 4.21 -4.01 -1.33
C LEU A 56 2.92 -4.30 -0.55
N TRP A 57 2.61 -3.52 0.46
CA TRP A 57 1.36 -3.67 1.22
C TRP A 57 0.12 -3.34 0.38
N ALA A 58 0.25 -2.40 -0.56
CA ALA A 58 -0.76 -2.12 -1.57
C ALA A 58 -0.98 -3.31 -2.51
N CYS A 59 0.10 -4.00 -2.92
CA CYS A 59 -0.02 -5.24 -3.68
C CYS A 59 -0.74 -6.33 -2.89
N GLU A 60 -0.40 -6.53 -1.61
CA GLU A 60 -1.10 -7.50 -0.76
C GLU A 60 -2.58 -7.15 -0.58
N ALA A 61 -2.90 -5.88 -0.35
CA ALA A 61 -4.27 -5.39 -0.28
C ALA A 61 -5.03 -5.68 -1.59
N ALA A 62 -4.46 -5.34 -2.75
CA ALA A 62 -5.07 -5.61 -4.04
C ALA A 62 -5.25 -7.12 -4.29
N VAL A 63 -4.23 -7.94 -4.00
CA VAL A 63 -4.31 -9.41 -4.14
C VAL A 63 -5.42 -9.99 -3.26
N SER A 64 -5.58 -9.50 -2.02
CA SER A 64 -6.63 -9.98 -1.12
C SER A 64 -8.04 -9.68 -1.62
N LEU A 65 -8.22 -8.63 -2.41
CA LEU A 65 -9.50 -8.23 -2.99
C LEU A 65 -9.87 -9.04 -4.25
N LYS A 66 -8.92 -9.72 -4.90
CA LYS A 66 -9.17 -10.47 -6.15
C LYS A 66 -10.21 -11.58 -6.00
N SER A 67 -10.41 -12.13 -4.81
CA SER A 67 -11.44 -13.15 -4.56
C SER A 67 -12.86 -12.61 -4.76
N GLN A 68 -13.06 -11.32 -4.45
CA GLN A 68 -14.33 -10.60 -4.60
C GLN A 68 -14.40 -9.84 -5.92
N TYR A 69 -13.24 -9.40 -6.43
CA TYR A 69 -13.10 -8.63 -7.67
C TYR A 69 -12.13 -9.33 -8.64
N PRO A 70 -12.54 -10.44 -9.31
CA PRO A 70 -11.63 -11.25 -10.13
C PRO A 70 -11.03 -10.52 -11.34
N GLN A 71 -11.63 -9.41 -11.75
CA GLN A 71 -11.12 -8.54 -12.81
C GLN A 71 -9.96 -7.65 -12.37
N LEU A 72 -9.78 -7.43 -11.06
CA LEU A 72 -8.69 -6.62 -10.52
C LEU A 72 -7.35 -7.29 -10.80
N LYS A 73 -6.43 -6.50 -11.33
CA LYS A 73 -5.04 -6.88 -11.58
C LYS A 73 -4.10 -5.99 -10.79
N CYS A 74 -2.97 -6.55 -10.41
CA CYS A 74 -1.90 -5.91 -9.68
C CYS A 74 -0.62 -5.97 -10.51
N SER A 75 0.06 -4.84 -10.64
CA SER A 75 1.32 -4.73 -11.35
C SER A 75 2.39 -4.04 -10.52
N ILE A 76 3.62 -4.52 -10.66
CA ILE A 76 4.83 -3.87 -10.15
C ILE A 76 5.67 -3.38 -11.34
N ILE A 77 5.94 -2.08 -11.38
CA ILE A 77 6.81 -1.46 -12.38
C ILE A 77 7.99 -0.80 -11.68
N THR A 78 9.15 -1.46 -11.67
CA THR A 78 10.35 -0.99 -11.00
C THR A 78 11.14 -0.01 -11.86
N ALA A 79 12.02 0.78 -11.23
CA ALA A 79 12.86 1.75 -11.96
C ALA A 79 14.02 1.07 -12.72
N PHE A 80 14.47 -0.06 -12.19
CA PHE A 80 15.62 -0.83 -12.68
C PHE A 80 15.48 -2.30 -12.25
N SER A 81 16.29 -3.18 -12.83
CA SER A 81 16.25 -4.63 -12.54
C SER A 81 16.74 -4.94 -11.12
N ASN A 82 16.12 -5.94 -10.48
CA ASN A 82 16.50 -6.50 -9.18
C ASN A 82 16.59 -5.46 -8.03
N PRO A 83 15.54 -4.65 -7.79
CA PRO A 83 15.56 -3.62 -6.74
C PRO A 83 15.80 -4.17 -5.32
N GLU A 84 15.52 -5.46 -5.11
CA GLU A 84 15.65 -6.19 -3.85
C GLU A 84 17.05 -6.72 -3.57
N GLU A 85 18.01 -6.62 -4.51
CA GLU A 85 19.34 -7.25 -4.41
C GLU A 85 20.07 -6.90 -3.09
N LYS A 86 19.87 -5.67 -2.59
CA LYS A 86 20.49 -5.16 -1.34
C LYS A 86 19.60 -5.30 -0.09
N TRP A 87 18.43 -5.92 -0.20
CA TRP A 87 17.56 -6.17 0.95
C TRP A 87 18.07 -7.36 1.78
N SER A 88 17.60 -7.48 3.02
CA SER A 88 17.85 -8.67 3.85
C SER A 88 17.15 -9.90 3.26
N ASP A 89 17.62 -11.09 3.59
CA ASP A 89 17.08 -12.34 3.06
C ASP A 89 15.58 -12.49 3.34
N ASP A 90 15.13 -12.16 4.55
CA ASP A 90 13.70 -12.14 4.91
C ASP A 90 12.86 -11.25 3.98
N LYS A 91 13.40 -10.10 3.58
CA LYS A 91 12.72 -9.15 2.69
C LYS A 91 12.71 -9.65 1.25
N LYS A 92 13.78 -10.33 0.80
CA LYS A 92 13.85 -10.96 -0.51
C LYS A 92 12.84 -12.11 -0.62
N ILE A 93 12.81 -13.00 0.38
CA ILE A 93 11.85 -14.11 0.45
C ILE A 93 10.41 -13.58 0.41
N TYR A 94 10.12 -12.55 1.20
CA TYR A 94 8.80 -11.90 1.19
C TYR A 94 8.45 -11.32 -0.19
N TYR A 95 9.38 -10.62 -0.82
CA TYR A 95 9.18 -10.04 -2.14
C TYR A 95 8.94 -11.11 -3.21
N GLU A 96 9.78 -12.14 -3.26
CA GLU A 96 9.65 -13.28 -4.18
C GLU A 96 8.32 -14.02 -4.00
N HIS A 97 7.87 -14.20 -2.75
CA HIS A 97 6.56 -14.79 -2.48
C HIS A 97 5.43 -13.92 -3.03
N LEU A 98 5.48 -12.60 -2.78
CA LEU A 98 4.49 -11.66 -3.28
C LEU A 98 4.44 -11.63 -4.81
N LEU A 99 5.60 -11.66 -5.49
CA LEU A 99 5.70 -11.64 -6.96
C LEU A 99 4.91 -12.77 -7.63
N ARG A 100 4.71 -13.92 -6.97
CA ARG A 100 3.91 -15.03 -7.51
C ARG A 100 2.43 -14.71 -7.68
N SER A 101 1.94 -13.67 -6.99
CA SER A 101 0.53 -13.23 -7.02
C SER A 101 0.31 -11.98 -7.87
N ILE A 102 1.38 -11.42 -8.46
CA ILE A 102 1.38 -10.21 -9.29
C ILE A 102 1.11 -10.61 -10.74
N ASP A 103 0.18 -9.92 -11.41
CA ASP A 103 -0.20 -10.25 -12.79
C ASP A 103 0.80 -9.71 -13.82
N HIS A 104 1.50 -8.62 -13.48
CA HIS A 104 2.49 -8.03 -14.35
C HIS A 104 3.67 -7.41 -13.57
N TYR A 105 4.88 -7.89 -13.87
CA TYR A 105 6.13 -7.32 -13.38
C TYR A 105 6.97 -6.80 -14.54
N ALA A 106 7.46 -5.56 -14.44
CA ALA A 106 8.37 -4.98 -15.42
C ALA A 106 9.35 -4.01 -14.77
N ALA A 107 10.50 -3.82 -15.41
CA ALA A 107 11.46 -2.77 -15.06
C ALA A 107 11.55 -1.76 -16.20
N VAL A 108 11.54 -0.47 -15.87
CA VAL A 108 11.67 0.62 -16.86
C VAL A 108 13.05 0.61 -17.50
N SER A 109 14.09 0.40 -16.69
CA SER A 109 15.43 0.07 -17.18
C SER A 109 15.72 -1.41 -16.94
N LYS A 110 16.27 -2.11 -17.94
CA LYS A 110 16.75 -3.49 -17.79
C LYS A 110 18.10 -3.58 -17.08
N GLU A 111 18.77 -2.45 -16.93
CA GLU A 111 20.05 -2.36 -16.23
C GLU A 111 19.85 -2.29 -14.71
N SER A 112 20.90 -2.56 -13.95
CA SER A 112 20.96 -2.29 -12.52
C SER A 112 20.88 -0.78 -12.24
N TYR A 113 20.87 -0.39 -10.96
CA TYR A 113 20.85 1.02 -10.58
C TYR A 113 22.07 1.80 -11.11
N GLN A 114 21.81 2.82 -11.92
CA GLN A 114 22.79 3.74 -12.51
C GLN A 114 22.61 5.18 -12.03
N GLY A 115 21.41 5.56 -11.57
CA GLY A 115 21.20 6.91 -11.04
C GLY A 115 19.75 7.32 -10.87
N LYS A 116 19.55 8.53 -10.31
CA LYS A 116 18.23 9.10 -10.00
C LYS A 116 17.30 9.20 -11.22
N TRP A 117 17.86 9.31 -12.42
CA TRP A 117 17.09 9.37 -13.66
C TRP A 117 16.18 8.15 -13.88
N GLN A 118 16.56 6.96 -13.39
CA GLN A 118 15.73 5.75 -13.50
C GLN A 118 14.44 5.89 -12.70
N PHE A 119 14.51 6.47 -11.50
CA PHE A 119 13.33 6.74 -10.68
C PHE A 119 12.43 7.79 -11.34
N ILE A 120 13.04 8.87 -11.86
CA ILE A 120 12.30 9.93 -12.56
C ILE A 120 11.54 9.35 -13.76
N ALA A 121 12.21 8.57 -14.61
CA ALA A 121 11.63 7.94 -15.79
C ALA A 121 10.49 6.96 -15.43
N ARG A 122 10.65 6.18 -14.36
CA ARG A 122 9.58 5.32 -13.85
C ARG A 122 8.37 6.13 -13.41
N ASP A 123 8.60 7.15 -12.60
CA ASP A 123 7.52 7.98 -12.07
C ASP A 123 6.80 8.75 -13.20
N GLU A 124 7.52 9.22 -14.22
CA GLU A 124 6.94 9.78 -15.46
C GLU A 124 6.08 8.76 -16.21
N LEU A 125 6.58 7.53 -16.36
CA LEU A 125 5.82 6.47 -17.01
C LEU A 125 4.53 6.17 -16.24
N LEU A 126 4.61 6.01 -14.92
CA LEU A 126 3.47 5.70 -14.05
C LEU A 126 2.41 6.80 -14.14
N LEU A 127 2.78 8.07 -13.88
CA LEU A 127 1.87 9.21 -13.97
C LEU A 127 1.21 9.36 -15.35
N ARG A 128 1.87 8.93 -16.42
CA ARG A 128 1.31 8.97 -17.78
C ARG A 128 0.38 7.78 -18.07
N LYS A 129 0.55 6.64 -17.41
CA LYS A 129 -0.16 5.39 -17.69
C LYS A 129 -1.33 5.12 -16.76
N THR A 130 -1.45 5.88 -15.68
CA THR A 130 -2.56 5.80 -14.73
C THR A 130 -3.50 6.99 -14.89
N ASP A 131 -4.71 6.85 -14.38
CA ASP A 131 -5.73 7.92 -14.40
C ASP A 131 -5.75 8.69 -13.07
N GLY A 132 -5.17 8.11 -12.02
CA GLY A 132 -5.03 8.75 -10.72
C GLY A 132 -3.97 8.07 -9.85
N ILE A 133 -3.70 8.69 -8.70
CA ILE A 133 -2.79 8.19 -7.68
C ILE A 133 -3.49 8.07 -6.33
N LEU A 134 -3.20 7.00 -5.59
CA LEU A 134 -3.50 6.87 -4.17
C LEU A 134 -2.19 6.91 -3.38
N LEU A 135 -2.07 7.90 -2.50
CA LEU A 135 -0.89 8.16 -1.69
C LEU A 135 -1.14 7.84 -0.22
N VAL A 136 -0.43 6.86 0.33
CA VAL A 136 -0.32 6.71 1.79
C VAL A 136 0.80 7.63 2.26
N TYR A 137 0.43 8.89 2.52
CA TYR A 137 1.36 9.95 2.88
C TYR A 137 0.65 11.08 3.58
N ASP A 138 1.24 11.54 4.69
CA ASP A 138 0.80 12.65 5.50
C ASP A 138 1.93 13.69 5.59
N GLU A 139 1.64 14.94 5.22
CA GLU A 139 2.62 16.03 5.29
C GLU A 139 2.84 16.52 6.73
N GLU A 140 1.89 16.27 7.63
CA GLU A 140 1.98 16.69 9.03
C GLU A 140 2.99 15.86 9.82
N MET A 141 3.22 14.61 9.41
CA MET A 141 4.24 13.72 10.00
C MET A 141 5.68 14.09 9.59
N GLY A 142 5.86 15.02 8.66
CA GLY A 142 7.16 15.48 8.17
C GLY A 142 7.48 15.06 6.73
N GLU A 143 8.59 15.61 6.22
CA GLU A 143 9.00 15.34 4.84
C GLU A 143 9.57 13.93 4.67
N ALA A 144 8.97 13.15 3.79
CA ALA A 144 9.43 11.82 3.41
C ALA A 144 9.49 11.66 1.89
N SER A 145 10.00 10.52 1.42
CA SER A 145 10.17 10.25 -0.01
C SER A 145 8.93 10.43 -0.89
N PRO A 146 7.67 10.20 -0.43
CA PRO A 146 6.48 10.41 -1.25
C PRO A 146 6.19 11.88 -1.61
N LYS A 147 6.79 12.86 -0.89
CA LYS A 147 6.58 14.29 -1.16
C LYS A 147 6.83 14.65 -2.63
N PHE A 148 7.88 14.10 -3.23
CA PHE A 148 8.25 14.41 -4.61
C PHE A 148 7.20 13.93 -5.62
N ILE A 149 6.65 12.73 -5.42
CA ILE A 149 5.62 12.21 -6.34
C ILE A 149 4.28 12.90 -6.12
N LYS A 150 3.95 13.27 -4.88
CA LYS A 150 2.76 14.09 -4.56
C LYS A 150 2.78 15.42 -5.30
N GLN A 151 3.89 16.16 -5.25
CA GLN A 151 4.03 17.44 -5.96
C GLN A 151 3.81 17.30 -7.48
N ARG A 152 4.31 16.22 -8.07
CA ARG A 152 4.13 15.94 -9.50
C ARG A 152 2.69 15.56 -9.83
N ALA A 153 2.05 14.76 -8.98
CA ALA A 153 0.65 14.39 -9.13
C ALA A 153 -0.28 15.60 -9.01
N LEU A 154 -0.05 16.49 -8.04
CA LEU A 154 -0.81 17.73 -7.88
C LEU A 154 -0.66 18.68 -9.07
N ARG A 155 0.54 18.77 -9.65
CA ARG A 155 0.74 19.52 -10.89
C ARG A 155 -0.08 18.93 -12.03
N LYS A 156 0.00 17.60 -12.22
CA LYS A 156 -0.78 16.90 -13.25
C LYS A 156 -2.29 17.03 -13.01
N HIS A 157 -2.74 17.06 -11.75
CA HIS A 157 -4.12 17.32 -11.39
C HIS A 157 -4.57 18.70 -11.88
N ALA A 158 -3.79 19.75 -11.59
CA ALA A 158 -4.12 21.11 -12.02
C ALA A 158 -4.12 21.28 -13.56
N GLU A 159 -3.27 20.53 -14.26
CA GLU A 159 -3.11 20.65 -15.73
C GLU A 159 -4.10 19.77 -16.51
N GLU A 160 -4.42 18.57 -16.01
CA GLU A 160 -5.10 17.52 -16.78
C GLU A 160 -6.29 16.88 -16.02
N GLY A 161 -6.57 17.27 -14.78
CA GLY A 161 -7.61 16.66 -13.95
C GLY A 161 -7.26 15.27 -13.41
N TYR A 162 -5.97 14.91 -13.37
CA TYR A 162 -5.48 13.65 -12.80
C TYR A 162 -5.92 13.47 -11.35
N GLU A 163 -6.50 12.32 -11.00
CA GLU A 163 -7.08 12.12 -9.68
C GLU A 163 -6.01 11.90 -8.60
N VAL A 164 -6.16 12.55 -7.45
CA VAL A 164 -5.22 12.45 -6.32
C VAL A 164 -5.98 12.12 -5.05
N LEU A 165 -5.78 10.90 -4.56
CA LEU A 165 -6.34 10.36 -3.34
C LEU A 165 -5.24 10.21 -2.31
N THR A 166 -5.58 10.41 -1.03
CA THR A 166 -4.62 10.27 0.08
C THR A 166 -5.21 9.44 1.21
N ILE A 167 -4.34 8.70 1.91
CA ILE A 167 -4.58 8.08 3.21
C ILE A 167 -3.58 8.74 4.17
N GLY A 168 -4.12 9.45 5.16
CA GLY A 168 -3.35 10.12 6.21
C GLY A 168 -3.12 9.24 7.43
N ALA A 169 -2.36 9.75 8.41
CA ALA A 169 -2.09 9.02 9.65
C ALA A 169 -3.33 8.82 10.51
N GLU A 170 -4.19 9.84 10.57
CA GLU A 170 -5.45 9.81 11.33
C GLU A 170 -6.36 8.67 10.87
N GLU A 171 -6.55 8.49 9.56
CA GLU A 171 -7.38 7.40 9.01
C GLU A 171 -6.85 6.01 9.42
N ILE A 172 -5.53 5.83 9.46
CA ILE A 172 -4.91 4.56 9.86
C ILE A 172 -5.05 4.35 11.37
N GLN A 173 -4.93 5.43 12.15
CA GLN A 173 -5.08 5.39 13.60
C GLN A 173 -6.51 5.07 14.02
N SER A 174 -7.51 5.70 13.40
CA SER A 174 -8.92 5.44 13.67
C SER A 174 -9.28 3.97 13.42
N LEU A 175 -8.76 3.36 12.35
CA LEU A 175 -8.96 1.92 12.10
C LEU A 175 -8.36 1.03 13.19
N ALA A 176 -7.22 1.43 13.76
CA ALA A 176 -6.59 0.69 14.85
C ALA A 176 -7.36 0.84 16.17
N GLU A 177 -7.92 2.02 16.42
CA GLU A 177 -8.74 2.31 17.60
C GLU A 177 -10.09 1.57 17.54
N GLU A 178 -10.78 1.61 16.40
CA GLU A 178 -12.05 0.90 16.17
C GLU A 178 -11.91 -0.61 16.38
N GLU A 179 -10.82 -1.22 15.88
CA GLU A 179 -10.58 -2.65 16.07
C GLU A 179 -10.23 -2.99 17.53
N ALA A 180 -9.49 -2.12 18.23
CA ALA A 180 -9.20 -2.30 19.64
C ALA A 180 -10.46 -2.19 20.52
N GLU A 181 -11.34 -1.25 20.21
CA GLU A 181 -12.65 -1.10 20.88
C GLU A 181 -13.57 -2.29 20.61
N ALA A 182 -13.63 -2.78 19.37
CA ALA A 182 -14.41 -3.96 19.02
C ALA A 182 -13.93 -5.22 19.78
N GLN A 183 -12.61 -5.44 19.83
CA GLN A 183 -12.03 -6.54 20.59
C GLN A 183 -12.29 -6.41 22.10
N PHE A 184 -12.23 -5.20 22.65
CA PHE A 184 -12.55 -4.94 24.05
C PHE A 184 -14.02 -5.23 24.37
N ASN A 185 -14.95 -4.79 23.50
CA ASN A 185 -16.38 -5.03 23.66
C ASN A 185 -16.72 -6.52 23.54
N ASP A 186 -16.08 -7.26 22.64
CA ASP A 186 -16.26 -8.70 22.51
C ASP A 186 -15.82 -9.43 23.79
N VAL A 187 -14.64 -9.11 24.34
CA VAL A 187 -14.15 -9.69 25.59
C VAL A 187 -15.12 -9.39 26.75
N GLN A 188 -15.61 -8.16 26.87
CA GLN A 188 -16.61 -7.83 27.89
C GLN A 188 -17.92 -8.58 27.68
N ALA A 189 -18.40 -8.71 26.45
CA ALA A 189 -19.62 -9.47 26.16
C ALA A 189 -19.48 -10.95 26.56
N TYR A 190 -18.32 -11.55 26.34
CA TYR A 190 -18.01 -12.92 26.81
C TYR A 190 -17.92 -13.01 28.34
N GLU A 191 -17.27 -12.06 29.02
CA GLU A 191 -17.19 -12.03 30.49
C GLU A 191 -18.57 -11.80 31.16
N TRP A 192 -19.47 -11.03 30.53
CA TRP A 192 -20.85 -10.85 30.98
C TRP A 192 -21.75 -12.07 30.74
N LEU A 193 -21.47 -12.86 29.69
CA LEU A 193 -22.23 -14.06 29.35
C LEU A 193 -21.81 -15.29 30.17
N ASP A 194 -20.62 -15.29 30.78
CA ASP A 194 -20.11 -16.36 31.64
C ASP A 194 -19.72 -15.88 33.06
N PRO A 195 -20.68 -15.39 33.88
CA PRO A 195 -20.42 -14.90 35.24
C PRO A 195 -20.10 -16.03 36.25
N GLY A 196 -19.82 -17.26 35.79
CA GLY A 196 -19.97 -18.51 36.55
C GLY A 196 -18.73 -19.39 36.64
N GLN A 197 -17.53 -18.82 36.78
CA GLN A 197 -16.35 -19.55 37.26
C GLN A 197 -15.73 -18.81 38.46
N GLU A 198 -16.51 -18.65 39.53
CA GLU A 198 -15.89 -18.57 40.86
C GLU A 198 -15.18 -19.90 41.12
N SER A 199 -13.86 -19.82 41.28
CA SER A 199 -12.97 -20.92 41.64
C SER A 199 -13.48 -21.61 42.91
N SER A 200 -14.16 -22.75 42.73
CA SER A 200 -14.31 -23.73 43.78
C SER A 200 -13.06 -24.62 43.78
N THR A 201 -12.42 -24.66 44.96
CA THR A 201 -11.24 -25.43 45.40
C THR A 201 -9.86 -24.88 45.11
#